data_AF-A0A959IHM9-F1
#
_entry.id   AF-A0A959IHM9-F1
#
_cell.length_a   1.000
_cell.length_b   1.000
_cell.length_c   1.000
_cell.angle_alpha   90.00
_cell.angle_beta   90.00
_cell.angle_gamma   90.00
#
_symmetry.space_group_name_H-M   'P 1'
#
loop_
_entity.id
_entity.type
_entity.pdbx_description
1 polymer ?
#
loop_
_entity_poly.entity_id
_entity_poly.type
_entity_poly.pdbx_seq_one_letter_code
_entity_poly.pdbx_strand_id
1 'polypeptide(L)'
;MKYFLPKQQSGRHLRYWLFLCLLFLFGPLAEAQIVTICSQTAGGYNPSVSNDVGLKLSNLANFGPGGAICDYQFTFVAVGDGFTKATLDANGCMIWWSGYEPDAAYTESEMNELKSWIADGGVVIAGCDSPGYDPVCELLELELSGLPSGGAGVSQINVDLQDSCFPNVMGEDIYNGGGALDAFTEETASQYLVVSRLVSNVNGVSGLNGLATSLFGDGIFATTDVNMFTGVGCCITDGPELTSTNDFFLANAICVLATDADTGVNCIEESVEEGDCTENLICPGQLNVSLQDDCSARLNAASVVGGYDWEYCGVYMTIEDGVDEEAPNGDDDDLKNDGDSDGFNQAVVTGCGTYKYVVTSVSDPNNTCWGYITAEDKKAPVLEYCPSTVSGWSTYDYGFQDFVCDDIEKLLLDGPVTYKLDKDGNLIEGSISTHQAKWLFKYVTGYAEFTDNCGDITVTVEDVVNYGYDKDCDDVVITRKFTAVDACKGLTSPDICYQDIVIRK
;
A
#
# COMPACT_ATOMS: atom_id res chain seq x y z
N MET A 1 68.51 34.06 -3.42
CA MET A 1 67.47 34.84 -2.72
C MET A 1 66.74 33.92 -1.76
N LYS A 2 66.85 34.20 -0.46
CA LYS A 2 66.19 33.47 0.64
C LYS A 2 64.83 34.14 0.89
N TYR A 3 63.76 33.36 0.98
CA TYR A 3 62.49 33.73 1.61
C TYR A 3 62.08 32.52 2.47
N PHE A 4 62.37 32.48 3.77
CA PHE A 4 61.63 33.08 4.90
C PHE A 4 60.12 32.80 4.89
N LEU A 5 59.74 31.70 5.55
CA LEU A 5 58.41 31.50 6.14
C LEU A 5 58.34 32.20 7.50
N PRO A 6 57.23 32.87 7.86
CA PRO A 6 56.90 33.14 9.26
C PRO A 6 55.82 32.19 9.80
N LYS A 7 56.00 31.89 11.08
CA LYS A 7 55.18 31.07 11.97
C LYS A 7 53.80 31.68 12.26
N GLN A 8 52.86 30.77 12.49
CA GLN A 8 51.67 30.82 13.37
C GLN A 8 51.61 31.95 14.42
N GLN A 9 50.43 32.60 14.46
CA GLN A 9 49.70 33.00 15.69
C GLN A 9 48.21 32.72 15.42
N SER A 10 47.63 31.66 15.98
CA SER A 10 46.98 31.55 17.29
C SER A 10 45.75 32.45 17.48
N GLY A 11 44.57 31.84 17.34
CA GLY A 11 43.53 31.88 18.37
C GLY A 11 42.59 33.09 18.42
N ARG A 12 41.29 32.77 18.39
CA ARG A 12 40.13 33.57 18.85
C ARG A 12 39.50 34.56 17.87
N HIS A 13 38.90 34.09 16.77
CA HIS A 13 37.78 34.84 16.14
C HIS A 13 36.65 33.95 15.56
N LEU A 14 36.67 32.63 15.75
CA LEU A 14 35.71 31.71 15.13
C LEU A 14 34.46 31.43 16.00
N ARG A 15 33.85 32.46 16.60
CA ARG A 15 32.56 32.34 17.31
C ARG A 15 31.51 33.40 16.98
N TYR A 16 31.83 34.39 16.15
CA TYR A 16 30.86 35.44 15.76
C TYR A 16 30.32 35.30 14.33
N TRP A 17 30.90 34.45 13.49
CA TRP A 17 30.39 34.22 12.13
C TRP A 17 29.33 33.12 12.01
N LEU A 18 29.23 32.21 13.00
CA LEU A 18 28.21 31.15 12.99
C LEU A 18 26.84 31.62 13.47
N PHE A 19 26.74 32.77 14.15
CA PHE A 19 25.48 33.31 14.64
C PHE A 19 24.78 34.26 13.65
N LEU A 20 25.50 34.75 12.62
CA LEU A 20 24.93 35.66 11.61
C LEU A 20 24.43 34.93 10.35
N CYS A 21 24.90 33.71 10.08
CA CYS A 21 24.40 32.88 8.98
C CYS A 21 23.11 32.11 9.30
N LEU A 22 22.71 31.97 10.57
CA LEU A 22 21.45 31.32 10.95
C LEU A 22 20.22 32.24 10.87
N LEU A 23 20.42 33.56 10.70
CA LEU A 23 19.35 34.56 10.65
C LEU A 23 18.82 34.85 9.24
N PHE A 24 19.41 34.24 8.20
CA PHE A 24 18.98 34.41 6.80
C PHE A 24 18.44 33.13 6.15
N LEU A 25 18.25 32.05 6.92
CA LEU A 25 17.68 30.78 6.43
C LEU A 25 16.18 30.61 6.71
N PHE A 26 15.56 31.56 7.41
CA PHE A 26 14.10 31.64 7.49
C PHE A 26 13.68 32.78 6.56
N GLY A 27 13.29 32.43 5.32
CA GLY A 27 12.46 33.33 4.52
C GLY A 27 11.21 33.73 5.33
N PRO A 28 10.52 34.82 4.98
CA PRO A 28 9.22 35.11 5.59
C PRO A 28 8.38 33.84 5.49
N LEU A 29 7.92 33.31 6.63
CA LEU A 29 6.95 32.24 6.65
C LEU A 29 5.81 32.70 5.73
N ALA A 30 5.48 31.90 4.71
CA ALA A 30 4.38 32.20 3.83
C ALA A 30 3.17 32.50 4.73
N GLU A 31 2.54 33.66 4.50
CA GLU A 31 1.34 34.01 5.24
C GLU A 31 0.28 32.94 4.92
N ALA A 32 -0.32 32.37 5.95
CA ALA A 32 -1.35 31.35 5.77
C ALA A 32 -2.44 31.91 4.87
N GLN A 33 -2.80 31.17 3.85
CA GLN A 33 -3.91 31.57 3.02
C GLN A 33 -5.22 31.29 3.75
N ILE A 34 -6.08 32.31 3.82
CA ILE A 34 -7.38 32.21 4.47
C ILE A 34 -8.44 31.86 3.42
N VAL A 35 -9.09 30.72 3.60
CA VAL A 35 -10.22 30.25 2.78
C VAL A 35 -11.52 30.51 3.54
N THR A 36 -12.44 31.23 2.90
CA THR A 36 -13.75 31.52 3.50
C THR A 36 -14.81 30.54 3.00
N ILE A 37 -15.35 29.76 3.93
CA ILE A 37 -16.48 28.86 3.70
C ILE A 37 -17.75 29.61 4.07
N CYS A 38 -18.66 29.76 3.11
CA CYS A 38 -19.92 30.44 3.26
C CYS A 38 -21.10 29.48 3.25
N SER A 39 -22.19 29.84 3.92
CA SER A 39 -23.44 29.07 3.90
C SER A 39 -24.66 29.96 4.07
N GLN A 40 -25.85 29.44 3.75
CA GLN A 40 -27.12 30.05 4.14
C GLN A 40 -27.34 29.92 5.66
N THR A 41 -28.11 30.83 6.26
CA THR A 41 -28.38 30.85 7.72
C THR A 41 -29.42 29.84 8.20
N ALA A 42 -30.32 29.37 7.32
CA ALA A 42 -31.55 28.72 7.73
C ALA A 42 -31.56 27.18 7.62
N GLY A 43 -30.60 26.54 6.96
CA GLY A 43 -30.67 25.09 6.73
C GLY A 43 -29.35 24.32 6.76
N GLY A 44 -28.25 24.84 6.21
CA GLY A 44 -27.07 24.00 5.93
C GLY A 44 -26.06 23.88 7.08
N TYR A 45 -26.09 24.83 8.01
CA TYR A 45 -25.18 24.88 9.16
C TYR A 45 -25.93 24.39 10.40
N ASN A 46 -26.16 23.08 10.54
CA ASN A 46 -26.64 22.56 11.83
C ASN A 46 -25.59 22.90 12.90
N PRO A 47 -25.88 23.78 13.86
CA PRO A 47 -24.85 24.35 14.73
C PRO A 47 -24.12 23.32 15.58
N SER A 48 -24.68 22.12 15.79
CA SER A 48 -23.96 21.05 16.50
C SER A 48 -22.93 20.36 15.60
N VAL A 49 -23.25 20.16 14.32
CA VAL A 49 -22.51 19.31 13.38
C VAL A 49 -21.46 20.11 12.62
N SER A 50 -21.86 21.25 12.09
CA SER A 50 -20.95 22.20 11.47
C SER A 50 -20.01 22.83 12.50
N ASN A 51 -20.31 22.67 13.80
CA ASN A 51 -19.36 22.96 14.85
C ASN A 51 -18.26 21.90 14.93
N ASP A 52 -18.51 20.61 14.70
CA ASP A 52 -17.44 19.61 14.69
C ASP A 52 -16.56 19.74 13.45
N VAL A 53 -17.16 19.92 12.26
CA VAL A 53 -16.41 20.28 11.04
C VAL A 53 -15.62 21.57 11.26
N GLY A 54 -16.27 22.60 11.82
CA GLY A 54 -15.64 23.88 12.14
C GLY A 54 -14.48 23.74 13.12
N LEU A 55 -14.61 22.92 14.16
CA LEU A 55 -13.57 22.65 15.14
C LEU A 55 -12.37 21.93 14.51
N LYS A 56 -12.60 20.98 13.59
CA LYS A 56 -11.53 20.29 12.87
C LYS A 56 -10.79 21.22 11.91
N LEU A 57 -11.52 21.99 11.10
CA LEU A 57 -10.91 22.95 10.15
C LEU A 57 -10.23 24.13 10.84
N SER A 58 -10.68 24.50 12.05
CA SER A 58 -10.05 25.55 12.85
C SER A 58 -8.83 25.03 13.65
N ASN A 59 -8.54 23.73 13.62
CA ASN A 59 -7.40 23.17 14.34
C ASN A 59 -6.10 23.44 13.58
N LEU A 60 -5.27 24.34 14.12
CA LEU A 60 -4.00 24.72 13.51
C LEU A 60 -2.96 23.58 13.45
N ALA A 61 -3.17 22.46 14.15
CA ALA A 61 -2.34 21.27 14.02
C ALA A 61 -2.66 20.48 12.73
N ASN A 62 -3.91 20.54 12.28
CA ASN A 62 -4.36 19.90 11.05
C ASN A 62 -4.17 20.84 9.85
N PHE A 63 -4.44 22.13 10.03
CA PHE A 63 -4.52 23.13 8.97
C PHE A 63 -3.71 24.40 9.28
N GLY A 64 -3.32 25.18 8.27
CA GLY A 64 -2.52 26.40 8.42
C GLY A 64 -1.02 26.11 8.33
N PRO A 65 -0.13 27.10 8.50
CA PRO A 65 1.29 26.95 8.15
C PRO A 65 1.98 25.83 8.92
N GLY A 66 2.32 24.74 8.22
CA GLY A 66 2.88 23.52 8.81
C GLY A 66 1.86 22.57 9.42
N GLY A 67 0.58 22.71 9.07
CA GLY A 67 -0.50 21.79 9.43
C GLY A 67 -0.30 20.43 8.78
N ALA A 68 -0.78 19.37 9.45
CA ALA A 68 -0.58 18.00 9.00
C ALA A 68 -1.30 17.63 7.70
N ILE A 69 -2.38 18.35 7.35
CA ILE A 69 -3.18 18.12 6.14
C ILE A 69 -2.81 19.14 5.06
N CYS A 70 -2.94 20.45 5.33
CA CYS A 70 -2.43 21.50 4.45
C CYS A 70 -2.35 22.90 5.06
N ASP A 71 -1.75 23.83 4.31
CA ASP A 71 -1.33 25.14 4.78
C ASP A 71 -2.42 26.24 4.78
N TYR A 72 -3.70 25.87 4.60
CA TYR A 72 -4.84 26.82 4.61
C TYR A 72 -5.42 27.06 6.00
N GLN A 73 -5.87 28.27 6.28
CA GLN A 73 -6.73 28.58 7.43
C GLN A 73 -8.16 28.76 6.96
N PHE A 74 -9.12 28.26 7.72
CA PHE A 74 -10.53 28.33 7.35
C PHE A 74 -11.28 29.33 8.21
N THR A 75 -12.15 30.11 7.58
CA THR A 75 -13.11 30.98 8.27
C THR A 75 -14.51 30.71 7.76
N PHE A 76 -15.50 30.77 8.64
CA PHE A 76 -16.88 30.43 8.32
C PHE A 76 -17.77 31.67 8.39
N VAL A 77 -18.59 31.88 7.35
CA VAL A 77 -19.49 33.02 7.25
C VAL A 77 -20.90 32.57 6.87
N ALA A 78 -21.85 32.77 7.77
CA ALA A 78 -23.27 32.61 7.43
C ALA A 78 -23.75 33.90 6.73
N VAL A 79 -23.95 33.83 5.41
CA VAL A 79 -24.26 35.03 4.61
C VAL A 79 -25.71 35.49 4.73
N GLY A 80 -26.60 34.61 5.18
CA GLY A 80 -28.02 34.91 5.30
C GLY A 80 -28.85 34.36 4.13
N ASP A 81 -30.17 34.41 4.29
CA ASP A 81 -31.11 34.27 3.18
C ASP A 81 -31.11 35.55 2.31
N GLY A 82 -31.56 35.43 1.06
CA GLY A 82 -31.55 36.51 0.07
C GLY A 82 -30.15 36.92 -0.37
N PHE A 83 -29.17 35.99 -0.33
CA PHE A 83 -27.82 36.28 -0.79
C PHE A 83 -27.80 36.57 -2.30
N THR A 84 -26.81 37.33 -2.72
CA THR A 84 -26.50 37.62 -4.12
C THR A 84 -25.05 37.30 -4.35
N LYS A 85 -24.62 37.14 -5.60
CA LYS A 85 -23.21 37.00 -5.95
C LYS A 85 -22.38 38.14 -5.34
N ALA A 86 -22.87 39.38 -5.41
CA ALA A 86 -22.19 40.52 -4.80
C ALA A 86 -22.03 40.38 -3.28
N THR A 87 -22.99 39.75 -2.59
CA THR A 87 -22.89 39.43 -1.16
C THR A 87 -21.83 38.35 -0.92
N LEU A 88 -21.77 37.31 -1.77
CA LEU A 88 -20.76 36.26 -1.67
C LEU A 88 -19.35 36.83 -1.88
N ASP A 89 -19.16 37.61 -2.95
CA ASP A 89 -17.90 38.28 -3.27
C ASP A 89 -17.47 39.24 -2.13
N ALA A 90 -18.41 39.99 -1.55
CA ALA A 90 -18.12 40.93 -0.46
C ALA A 90 -17.71 40.26 0.85
N ASN A 91 -18.14 39.01 1.08
CA ASN A 91 -17.71 38.21 2.21
C ASN A 91 -16.44 37.39 1.90
N GLY A 92 -15.89 37.49 0.69
CA GLY A 92 -14.73 36.73 0.26
C GLY A 92 -14.99 35.23 0.21
N CYS A 93 -16.23 34.82 -0.06
CA CYS A 93 -16.61 33.41 -0.15
C CYS A 93 -15.79 32.73 -1.25
N MET A 94 -15.13 31.63 -0.89
CA MET A 94 -14.38 30.76 -1.81
C MET A 94 -15.08 29.41 -1.98
N ILE A 95 -15.67 28.90 -0.89
CA ILE A 95 -16.43 27.66 -0.88
C ILE A 95 -17.84 27.94 -0.36
N TRP A 96 -18.86 27.44 -1.04
CA TRP A 96 -20.24 27.40 -0.58
C TRP A 96 -20.54 26.04 0.03
N TRP A 97 -21.08 26.01 1.25
CA TRP A 97 -21.49 24.79 1.94
C TRP A 97 -23.01 24.69 1.98
N SER A 98 -23.56 23.66 1.33
CA SER A 98 -24.95 23.27 1.39
C SER A 98 -25.08 21.91 2.08
N GLY A 99 -25.73 21.91 3.25
CA GLY A 99 -25.96 20.72 4.06
C GLY A 99 -27.36 20.13 3.83
N TYR A 100 -27.96 19.55 4.88
CA TYR A 100 -29.33 19.02 4.83
C TYR A 100 -30.35 20.17 4.80
N GLU A 101 -30.66 20.65 3.60
CA GLU A 101 -31.48 21.84 3.36
C GLU A 101 -32.70 21.48 2.53
N PRO A 102 -33.95 21.78 2.96
CA PRO A 102 -35.10 21.53 2.10
C PRO A 102 -35.03 22.42 0.85
N ASP A 103 -35.53 21.97 -0.30
CA ASP A 103 -35.37 22.74 -1.56
C ASP A 103 -35.95 24.17 -1.46
N ALA A 104 -37.01 24.31 -0.67
CA ALA A 104 -37.66 25.59 -0.39
C ALA A 104 -36.79 26.56 0.45
N ALA A 105 -35.62 26.14 0.93
CA ALA A 105 -34.64 27.01 1.60
C ALA A 105 -34.03 28.02 0.63
N TYR A 106 -33.91 27.66 -0.65
CA TYR A 106 -33.38 28.55 -1.68
C TYR A 106 -34.51 29.09 -2.56
N THR A 107 -34.48 30.40 -2.81
CA THR A 107 -35.30 31.00 -3.86
C THR A 107 -34.64 30.82 -5.22
N GLU A 108 -35.44 30.78 -6.30
CA GLU A 108 -34.92 30.75 -7.67
C GLU A 108 -33.91 31.90 -7.94
N SER A 109 -34.10 33.05 -7.29
CA SER A 109 -33.15 34.16 -7.38
C SER A 109 -31.80 33.82 -6.77
N GLU A 110 -31.77 33.26 -5.55
CA GLU A 110 -30.53 32.84 -4.88
C GLU A 110 -29.79 31.76 -5.67
N MET A 111 -30.54 30.82 -6.28
CA MET A 111 -29.95 29.74 -7.08
C MET A 111 -29.27 30.27 -8.34
N ASN A 112 -29.88 31.23 -9.02
CA ASN A 112 -29.25 31.90 -10.16
C ASN A 112 -27.98 32.67 -9.77
N GLU A 113 -28.00 33.32 -8.61
CA GLU A 113 -26.83 34.03 -8.07
C GLU A 113 -25.71 33.06 -7.68
N LEU A 114 -26.04 31.92 -7.07
CA LEU A 114 -25.08 30.86 -6.75
C LEU A 114 -24.47 30.26 -8.03
N LYS A 115 -25.28 29.91 -9.03
CA LYS A 115 -24.81 29.40 -10.34
C LYS A 115 -23.88 30.40 -11.03
N SER A 116 -24.21 31.69 -10.98
CA SER A 116 -23.34 32.74 -11.52
C SER A 116 -22.04 32.90 -10.74
N TRP A 117 -22.02 32.61 -9.44
CA TRP A 117 -20.81 32.65 -8.62
C TRP A 117 -19.89 31.44 -8.89
N ILE A 118 -20.46 30.24 -9.06
CA ILE A 118 -19.72 29.03 -9.45
C ILE A 118 -19.03 29.23 -10.80
N ALA A 119 -19.73 29.80 -11.79
CA ALA A 119 -19.18 30.09 -13.11
C ALA A 119 -17.97 31.05 -13.09
N ASP A 120 -17.81 31.82 -12.02
CA ASP A 120 -16.68 32.73 -11.79
C ASP A 120 -15.54 32.08 -10.95
N GLY A 121 -15.58 30.75 -10.77
CA GLY A 121 -14.57 29.97 -10.02
C GLY A 121 -14.93 29.68 -8.57
N GLY A 122 -16.18 29.93 -8.17
CA GLY A 122 -16.69 29.54 -6.85
C GLY A 122 -16.82 28.02 -6.71
N VAL A 123 -16.46 27.49 -5.54
CA VAL A 123 -16.50 26.05 -5.26
C VAL A 123 -17.68 25.69 -4.37
N VAL A 124 -18.30 24.52 -4.57
CA VAL A 124 -19.48 24.06 -3.84
C VAL A 124 -19.21 22.73 -3.16
N ILE A 125 -19.56 22.65 -1.87
CA ILE A 125 -19.80 21.41 -1.16
C ILE A 125 -21.31 21.27 -1.02
N ALA A 126 -21.89 20.28 -1.68
CA ALA A 126 -23.32 20.01 -1.65
C ALA A 126 -23.55 18.61 -1.11
N GLY A 127 -24.52 18.45 -0.22
CA GLY A 127 -25.06 17.13 -0.01
C GLY A 127 -26.48 16.97 -0.54
N CYS A 128 -26.65 15.82 -1.16
CA CYS A 128 -27.79 15.44 -1.96
C CYS A 128 -28.55 14.36 -1.21
N ASP A 129 -29.10 14.73 -0.05
CA ASP A 129 -29.64 13.78 0.91
C ASP A 129 -30.90 13.06 0.41
N SER A 130 -31.73 13.74 -0.37
CA SER A 130 -32.92 13.18 -1.04
C SER A 130 -33.51 14.22 -2.00
N PRO A 131 -34.42 13.85 -2.94
CA PRO A 131 -35.06 14.78 -3.89
C PRO A 131 -35.92 15.91 -3.31
N GLY A 132 -35.93 16.09 -1.98
CA GLY A 132 -36.60 17.19 -1.30
C GLY A 132 -35.68 17.97 -0.36
N TYR A 133 -34.40 17.59 -0.34
CA TYR A 133 -33.34 18.13 0.52
C TYR A 133 -32.02 18.22 -0.26
N ASP A 134 -32.08 18.59 -1.53
CA ASP A 134 -30.94 18.61 -2.44
C ASP A 134 -30.92 19.86 -3.35
N PRO A 135 -31.29 21.07 -2.86
CA PRO A 135 -31.47 22.24 -3.71
C PRO A 135 -30.25 22.52 -4.59
N VAL A 136 -29.05 22.44 -4.01
CA VAL A 136 -27.80 22.70 -4.73
C VAL A 136 -27.43 21.56 -5.68
N CYS A 137 -27.82 20.31 -5.41
CA CYS A 137 -27.61 19.22 -6.34
C CYS A 137 -28.57 19.31 -7.53
N GLU A 138 -29.82 19.72 -7.31
CA GLU A 138 -30.78 20.03 -8.37
C GLU A 138 -30.26 21.17 -9.27
N LEU A 139 -29.66 22.22 -8.68
CA LEU A 139 -29.03 23.32 -9.44
C LEU A 139 -27.96 22.87 -10.42
N LEU A 140 -27.20 21.86 -9.97
CA LEU A 140 -26.06 21.27 -10.65
C LEU A 140 -26.49 20.13 -11.58
N GLU A 141 -27.79 19.91 -11.73
CA GLU A 141 -28.36 18.87 -12.59
C GLU A 141 -27.86 17.46 -12.20
N LEU A 142 -27.54 17.26 -10.91
CA LEU A 142 -27.11 15.97 -10.37
C LEU A 142 -28.33 15.12 -10.06
N GLU A 143 -28.66 14.18 -10.94
CA GLU A 143 -29.82 13.32 -10.76
C GLU A 143 -29.56 12.22 -9.70
N LEU A 144 -30.47 12.15 -8.73
CA LEU A 144 -30.51 11.09 -7.71
C LEU A 144 -31.36 9.90 -8.17
N SER A 145 -30.90 8.68 -7.87
CA SER A 145 -31.55 7.43 -8.31
C SER A 145 -32.90 7.11 -7.65
N GLY A 146 -33.34 7.88 -6.65
CA GLY A 146 -34.66 7.77 -6.01
C GLY A 146 -34.84 6.51 -5.16
N LEU A 147 -33.75 5.98 -4.62
CA LEU A 147 -33.74 4.77 -3.80
C LEU A 147 -34.15 5.09 -2.35
N PRO A 148 -34.92 4.20 -1.69
CA PRO A 148 -35.36 4.44 -0.32
C PRO A 148 -34.17 4.50 0.65
N SER A 149 -34.28 5.39 1.65
CA SER A 149 -33.30 5.54 2.72
C SER A 149 -33.01 4.25 3.49
N GLY A 150 -31.74 3.86 3.47
CA GLY A 150 -31.21 2.71 4.19
C GLY A 150 -29.72 2.92 4.44
N GLY A 151 -29.28 2.83 5.69
CA GLY A 151 -27.86 2.99 6.00
C GLY A 151 -27.01 1.93 5.33
N ALA A 152 -25.96 2.36 4.63
CA ALA A 152 -25.05 1.48 3.92
C ALA A 152 -23.60 1.79 4.29
N GLY A 153 -22.86 0.77 4.70
CA GLY A 153 -21.41 0.88 4.73
C GLY A 153 -20.90 1.08 3.30
N VAL A 154 -19.92 1.96 3.12
CA VAL A 154 -19.22 2.15 1.86
C VAL A 154 -17.81 1.59 2.10
N SER A 155 -17.50 0.39 1.61
CA SER A 155 -16.08 0.03 1.55
C SER A 155 -15.46 0.94 0.49
N GLN A 156 -14.37 1.59 0.85
CA GLN A 156 -13.65 2.48 -0.04
C GLN A 156 -13.38 1.75 -1.36
N ILE A 157 -13.80 2.34 -2.48
CA ILE A 157 -13.16 2.00 -3.73
C ILE A 157 -11.80 2.65 -3.68
N ASN A 158 -10.78 1.80 -3.67
CA ASN A 158 -9.41 2.16 -3.92
C ASN A 158 -9.36 2.68 -5.36
N VAL A 159 -9.78 3.93 -5.57
CA VAL A 159 -9.50 4.58 -6.85
C VAL A 159 -8.00 4.84 -6.76
N ASP A 160 -7.23 4.03 -7.50
CA ASP A 160 -5.78 4.10 -7.60
C ASP A 160 -5.41 5.39 -8.34
N LEU A 161 -5.75 6.53 -7.76
CA LEU A 161 -5.51 7.84 -8.29
C LEU A 161 -4.12 8.29 -7.85
N GLN A 162 -3.10 7.44 -8.06
CA GLN A 162 -1.72 7.76 -7.75
C GLN A 162 -1.25 9.05 -8.46
N ASP A 163 -1.96 9.49 -9.50
CA ASP A 163 -1.70 10.72 -10.25
C ASP A 163 -2.76 11.84 -10.07
N SER A 164 -3.81 11.66 -9.26
CA SER A 164 -4.78 12.77 -9.02
C SER A 164 -4.37 13.67 -7.85
N CYS A 165 -4.90 14.90 -7.83
CA CYS A 165 -4.78 15.80 -6.69
C CYS A 165 -5.40 15.27 -5.37
N PHE A 166 -6.13 14.15 -5.39
CA PHE A 166 -6.72 13.58 -4.19
C PHE A 166 -5.68 12.73 -3.45
N PRO A 167 -5.29 13.09 -2.21
CA PRO A 167 -4.38 12.26 -1.44
C PRO A 167 -5.03 10.91 -1.15
N ASN A 168 -4.25 9.83 -1.31
CA ASN A 168 -4.65 8.48 -0.94
C ASN A 168 -5.16 8.46 0.51
N VAL A 169 -6.47 8.37 0.70
CA VAL A 169 -7.08 8.18 2.01
C VAL A 169 -6.84 6.71 2.38
N MET A 170 -5.71 6.41 3.01
CA MET A 170 -5.37 5.04 3.40
C MET A 170 -6.02 4.70 4.74
N GLY A 171 -7.02 3.79 4.74
CA GLY A 171 -7.66 3.27 5.94
C GLY A 171 -8.78 2.28 5.63
N GLU A 172 -9.12 1.39 6.57
CA GLU A 172 -10.26 0.47 6.44
C GLU A 172 -11.59 1.24 6.42
N ASP A 173 -12.53 0.83 5.54
CA ASP A 173 -13.94 1.23 5.38
C ASP A 173 -14.34 2.69 5.74
N ILE A 174 -14.77 3.46 4.74
CA ILE A 174 -15.47 4.74 4.95
C ILE A 174 -16.93 4.43 5.31
N TYR A 175 -17.28 4.53 6.59
CA TYR A 175 -18.66 4.31 6.99
C TYR A 175 -19.51 5.53 6.63
N ASN A 176 -20.27 5.47 5.54
CA ASN A 176 -21.35 6.43 5.28
C ASN A 176 -22.61 5.98 6.03
N GLY A 177 -22.71 6.28 7.32
CA GLY A 177 -23.83 5.75 8.07
C GLY A 177 -25.09 6.58 7.97
N GLY A 178 -26.03 6.06 7.19
CA GLY A 178 -27.45 6.21 7.45
C GLY A 178 -28.14 7.38 6.78
N GLY A 179 -28.52 7.24 5.51
CA GLY A 179 -29.43 8.14 4.81
C GLY A 179 -29.96 7.50 3.52
N ALA A 180 -30.46 8.32 2.59
CA ALA A 180 -30.91 7.84 1.29
C ALA A 180 -29.80 7.03 0.60
N LEU A 181 -30.13 5.85 0.05
CA LEU A 181 -29.26 5.19 -0.93
C LEU A 181 -29.33 5.91 -2.28
N ASP A 182 -29.53 7.23 -2.27
CA ASP A 182 -29.71 8.06 -3.45
C ASP A 182 -28.35 8.29 -4.10
N ALA A 183 -27.81 7.21 -4.66
CA ALA A 183 -26.60 7.25 -5.45
C ALA A 183 -26.84 8.07 -6.72
N PHE A 184 -25.78 8.76 -7.17
CA PHE A 184 -25.81 9.45 -8.44
C PHE A 184 -26.04 8.46 -9.56
N THR A 185 -26.85 8.83 -10.56
CA THR A 185 -27.05 8.01 -11.75
C THR A 185 -25.71 7.75 -12.45
N GLU A 186 -25.57 6.63 -13.18
CA GLU A 186 -24.35 6.38 -13.96
C GLU A 186 -24.07 7.49 -14.97
N GLU A 187 -25.12 8.09 -15.54
CA GLU A 187 -25.01 9.25 -16.43
C GLU A 187 -24.38 10.45 -15.72
N THR A 188 -24.84 10.79 -14.51
CA THR A 188 -24.24 11.85 -13.70
C THR A 188 -22.79 11.49 -13.32
N ALA A 189 -22.58 10.27 -12.82
CA ALA A 189 -21.26 9.81 -12.38
C ALA A 189 -20.21 9.82 -13.50
N SER A 190 -20.61 9.59 -14.75
CA SER A 190 -19.70 9.63 -15.90
C SER A 190 -19.14 11.02 -16.22
N GLN A 191 -19.73 12.08 -15.67
CA GLN A 191 -19.33 13.47 -15.90
C GLN A 191 -18.35 13.99 -14.83
N TYR A 192 -18.14 13.23 -13.75
CA TYR A 192 -17.36 13.66 -12.59
C TYR A 192 -16.37 12.57 -12.16
N LEU A 193 -15.36 12.95 -11.38
CA LEU A 193 -14.54 11.99 -10.69
C LEU A 193 -15.36 11.31 -9.59
N VAL A 194 -15.52 9.99 -9.71
CA VAL A 194 -16.19 9.18 -8.68
C VAL A 194 -15.21 8.93 -7.54
N VAL A 195 -15.43 9.60 -6.41
CA VAL A 195 -14.53 9.53 -5.24
C VAL A 195 -14.85 8.33 -4.35
N SER A 196 -16.10 7.87 -4.36
CA SER A 196 -16.52 6.69 -3.61
C SER A 196 -17.68 5.99 -4.33
N ARG A 197 -17.76 4.66 -4.22
CA ARG A 197 -18.94 3.91 -4.65
C ARG A 197 -19.44 3.01 -3.55
N LEU A 198 -20.75 2.83 -3.55
CA LEU A 198 -21.44 1.94 -2.64
C LEU A 198 -20.95 0.49 -2.79
N VAL A 199 -20.48 -0.08 -1.67
CA VAL A 199 -20.30 -1.53 -1.50
C VAL A 199 -21.18 -1.95 -0.34
N SER A 200 -22.45 -2.17 -0.66
CA SER A 200 -23.44 -2.39 0.38
C SER A 200 -23.49 -3.86 0.82
N ASN A 201 -23.46 -4.07 2.14
CA ASN A 201 -23.89 -5.30 2.79
C ASN A 201 -25.01 -4.98 3.80
N VAL A 202 -26.12 -4.42 3.30
CA VAL A 202 -27.25 -4.05 4.18
C VAL A 202 -28.11 -5.29 4.43
N ASN A 203 -28.17 -5.75 5.68
CA ASN A 203 -29.12 -6.78 6.15
C ASN A 203 -29.12 -8.09 5.32
N GLY A 204 -27.98 -8.49 4.75
CA GLY A 204 -27.86 -9.72 3.94
C GLY A 204 -28.49 -9.62 2.54
N VAL A 205 -28.80 -8.41 2.07
CA VAL A 205 -29.11 -8.15 0.65
C VAL A 205 -27.86 -7.60 0.00
N SER A 206 -27.10 -8.48 -0.64
CA SER A 206 -26.04 -8.13 -1.58
C SER A 206 -26.73 -7.69 -2.87
N GLY A 207 -26.67 -6.41 -3.24
CA GLY A 207 -27.45 -5.97 -4.41
C GLY A 207 -27.10 -4.65 -5.07
N LEU A 208 -26.30 -3.78 -4.46
CA LEU A 208 -25.90 -2.52 -5.09
C LEU A 208 -24.41 -2.32 -4.86
N ASN A 209 -23.63 -2.89 -5.77
CA ASN A 209 -22.22 -2.61 -5.93
C ASN A 209 -22.07 -1.65 -7.11
N GLY A 210 -21.33 -0.56 -6.92
CA GLY A 210 -20.83 0.23 -8.05
C GLY A 210 -21.58 1.52 -8.39
N LEU A 211 -22.52 2.00 -7.57
CA LEU A 211 -23.08 3.34 -7.75
C LEU A 211 -22.26 4.39 -7.01
N ALA A 212 -22.05 5.56 -7.62
CA ALA A 212 -21.25 6.65 -7.05
C ALA A 212 -21.97 7.30 -5.85
N THR A 213 -21.26 7.46 -4.74
CA THR A 213 -21.75 8.09 -3.50
C THR A 213 -21.10 9.45 -3.21
N SER A 214 -20.05 9.80 -3.94
CA SER A 214 -19.45 11.13 -3.91
C SER A 214 -18.86 11.45 -5.29
N LEU A 215 -19.13 12.67 -5.76
CA LEU A 215 -18.63 13.21 -7.02
C LEU A 215 -17.73 14.41 -6.74
N PHE A 216 -16.67 14.53 -7.51
CA PHE A 216 -15.78 15.68 -7.50
C PHE A 216 -15.55 16.15 -8.94
N GLY A 217 -15.60 17.46 -9.20
CA GLY A 217 -15.38 18.04 -10.53
C GLY A 217 -16.08 19.36 -10.76
N ASP A 218 -15.52 20.17 -11.67
CA ASP A 218 -16.06 21.49 -12.04
C ASP A 218 -16.36 22.42 -10.85
N GLY A 219 -15.46 22.38 -9.84
CA GLY A 219 -15.63 23.15 -8.61
C GLY A 219 -16.74 22.62 -7.70
N ILE A 220 -17.18 21.38 -7.87
CA ILE A 220 -18.26 20.74 -7.11
C ILE A 220 -17.69 19.54 -6.37
N PHE A 221 -18.04 19.44 -5.09
CA PHE A 221 -17.95 18.22 -4.31
C PHE A 221 -19.35 17.88 -3.80
N ALA A 222 -19.95 16.86 -4.41
CA ALA A 222 -21.31 16.44 -4.12
C ALA A 222 -21.30 15.08 -3.41
N THR A 223 -22.04 14.96 -2.31
CA THR A 223 -22.13 13.70 -1.55
C THR A 223 -23.58 13.28 -1.37
N THR A 224 -23.89 12.00 -1.47
CA THR A 224 -25.28 11.49 -1.38
C THR A 224 -25.86 11.52 0.03
N ASP A 225 -25.06 11.87 1.03
CA ASP A 225 -25.50 12.04 2.41
C ASP A 225 -24.64 13.05 3.16
N VAL A 226 -25.23 14.18 3.59
CA VAL A 226 -24.58 15.16 4.47
C VAL A 226 -24.38 14.59 5.87
N ASN A 227 -25.19 13.61 6.28
CA ASN A 227 -25.06 13.04 7.62
C ASN A 227 -23.86 12.09 7.78
N MET A 228 -23.04 11.89 6.74
CA MET A 228 -21.61 11.60 6.92
C MET A 228 -20.96 12.54 7.95
N PHE A 229 -21.51 13.75 8.09
CA PHE A 229 -21.08 14.77 9.04
C PHE A 229 -21.85 14.72 10.38
N THR A 230 -22.95 13.96 10.53
CA THR A 230 -23.89 14.08 11.66
C THR A 230 -24.27 12.72 12.30
N GLY A 231 -23.73 12.36 13.49
CA GLY A 231 -24.29 11.25 14.30
C GLY A 231 -23.32 10.26 14.96
N VAL A 232 -23.86 9.36 15.79
CA VAL A 232 -23.09 8.44 16.65
C VAL A 232 -22.83 7.11 15.94
N GLY A 233 -21.58 6.88 15.53
CA GLY A 233 -21.08 5.56 15.12
C GLY A 233 -20.65 5.42 13.65
N CYS A 234 -20.81 6.46 12.84
CA CYS A 234 -20.59 6.40 11.39
C CYS A 234 -20.28 7.77 10.76
N CYS A 235 -19.86 8.75 11.55
CA CYS A 235 -19.79 10.16 11.16
C CYS A 235 -18.46 10.79 11.57
N ILE A 236 -18.28 12.06 11.17
CA ILE A 236 -17.27 12.96 11.72
C ILE A 236 -17.33 12.95 13.25
N THR A 237 -16.16 12.78 13.88
CA THR A 237 -16.07 12.70 15.34
C THR A 237 -16.16 14.07 15.99
N ASP A 238 -16.69 14.14 17.20
CA ASP A 238 -16.75 15.39 17.96
C ASP A 238 -15.34 15.95 18.24
N GLY A 239 -15.21 17.28 18.21
CA GLY A 239 -13.98 17.96 18.60
C GLY A 239 -12.93 18.13 17.49
N PRO A 240 -11.79 18.78 17.80
CA PRO A 240 -10.86 19.30 16.79
C PRO A 240 -9.89 18.28 16.20
N GLU A 241 -9.75 17.10 16.79
CA GLU A 241 -8.78 16.08 16.36
C GLU A 241 -9.33 15.21 15.22
N LEU A 242 -8.46 14.74 14.32
CA LEU A 242 -8.83 13.75 13.29
C LEU A 242 -8.65 12.34 13.86
N THR A 243 -9.73 11.64 14.15
CA THR A 243 -9.68 10.35 14.86
C THR A 243 -10.40 9.20 14.14
N SER A 244 -11.18 9.48 13.09
CA SER A 244 -11.81 8.48 12.24
C SER A 244 -11.42 8.64 10.77
N THR A 245 -11.64 7.61 9.96
CA THR A 245 -11.46 7.65 8.50
C THR A 245 -12.33 8.72 7.83
N ASN A 246 -13.56 8.94 8.33
CA ASN A 246 -14.42 10.02 7.87
C ASN A 246 -13.83 11.42 8.15
N ASP A 247 -13.17 11.60 9.31
CA ASP A 247 -12.50 12.88 9.63
C ASP A 247 -11.39 13.19 8.62
N PHE A 248 -10.56 12.18 8.31
CA PHE A 248 -9.48 12.30 7.33
C PHE A 248 -10.02 12.52 5.92
N PHE A 249 -11.07 11.80 5.52
CA PHE A 249 -11.72 11.98 4.23
C PHE A 249 -12.22 13.42 4.04
N LEU A 250 -12.98 13.95 5.00
CA LEU A 250 -13.46 15.33 4.98
C LEU A 250 -12.30 16.34 4.92
N ALA A 251 -11.29 16.14 5.77
CA ALA A 251 -10.14 17.03 5.84
C ALA A 251 -9.39 17.10 4.50
N ASN A 252 -9.19 15.94 3.86
CA ASN A 252 -8.55 15.84 2.56
C ASN A 252 -9.41 16.47 1.45
N ALA A 253 -10.71 16.17 1.40
CA ALA A 253 -11.61 16.74 0.39
C ALA A 253 -11.63 18.28 0.46
N ILE A 254 -11.75 18.85 1.65
CA ILE A 254 -11.72 20.31 1.85
C ILE A 254 -10.37 20.91 1.46
N CYS A 255 -9.29 20.19 1.73
CA CYS A 255 -7.96 20.68 1.36
C CYS A 255 -7.76 20.77 -0.16
N VAL A 256 -8.26 19.77 -0.90
CA VAL A 256 -8.27 19.79 -2.36
C VAL A 256 -9.12 20.96 -2.85
N LEU A 257 -10.36 21.10 -2.34
CA LEU A 257 -11.26 22.20 -2.71
C LEU A 257 -10.68 23.59 -2.40
N ALA A 258 -9.95 23.73 -1.29
CA ALA A 258 -9.23 24.95 -0.94
C ALA A 258 -8.12 25.27 -1.95
N THR A 259 -7.43 24.25 -2.44
CA THR A 259 -6.39 24.38 -3.45
C THR A 259 -6.96 24.78 -4.80
N ASP A 260 -8.06 24.14 -5.23
CA ASP A 260 -8.76 24.49 -6.46
C ASP A 260 -9.27 25.94 -6.40
N ALA A 261 -9.88 26.33 -5.26
CA ALA A 261 -10.41 27.67 -5.06
C ALA A 261 -9.32 28.76 -5.00
N ASP A 262 -8.13 28.46 -4.47
CA ASP A 262 -7.00 29.39 -4.47
C ASP A 262 -6.35 29.51 -5.86
N THR A 263 -5.97 28.36 -6.42
CA THR A 263 -5.10 28.33 -7.60
C THR A 263 -5.86 28.51 -8.91
N GLY A 264 -7.18 28.28 -8.90
CA GLY A 264 -8.00 28.19 -10.11
C GLY A 264 -7.63 27.02 -11.01
N VAL A 265 -6.81 26.08 -10.51
CA VAL A 265 -6.51 24.83 -11.20
C VAL A 265 -7.63 23.85 -10.84
N ASN A 266 -8.51 23.58 -11.80
CA ASN A 266 -9.42 22.44 -11.66
C ASN A 266 -8.58 21.18 -11.70
N CYS A 267 -8.55 20.45 -10.60
CA CYS A 267 -7.84 19.17 -10.49
C CYS A 267 -8.39 18.05 -11.39
N ILE A 268 -9.29 18.38 -12.33
CA ILE A 268 -9.99 17.45 -13.23
C ILE A 268 -9.76 17.77 -14.73
N GLU A 269 -9.01 18.81 -15.08
CA GLU A 269 -8.47 18.90 -16.45
C GLU A 269 -7.24 18.02 -16.62
N GLU A 270 -7.36 16.73 -16.33
CA GLU A 270 -6.63 15.76 -17.14
C GLU A 270 -7.50 15.53 -18.37
N SER A 271 -7.19 16.25 -19.45
CA SER A 271 -7.67 15.81 -20.75
C SER A 271 -7.18 14.38 -20.91
N VAL A 272 -8.08 13.41 -20.82
CA VAL A 272 -7.86 12.07 -21.34
C VAL A 272 -7.66 12.26 -22.83
N GLU A 273 -6.43 12.59 -23.25
CA GLU A 273 -6.02 12.32 -24.62
C GLU A 273 -6.20 10.81 -24.77
N GLU A 274 -7.09 10.38 -25.67
CA GLU A 274 -7.19 8.97 -26.04
C GLU A 274 -5.76 8.46 -26.27
N GLY A 275 -5.27 7.58 -25.38
CA GLY A 275 -3.91 7.08 -25.45
C GLY A 275 -3.65 6.51 -26.84
N ASP A 276 -2.63 7.02 -27.52
CA ASP A 276 -2.28 6.58 -28.87
C ASP A 276 -1.69 5.16 -28.79
N CYS A 277 -2.57 4.16 -28.88
CA CYS A 277 -2.18 2.76 -28.90
C CYS A 277 -1.44 2.31 -30.17
N THR A 278 -1.03 3.24 -31.04
CA THR A 278 -0.23 2.94 -32.24
C THR A 278 1.27 2.91 -31.97
N GLU A 279 1.72 3.30 -30.77
CA GLU A 279 3.13 3.17 -30.40
C GLU A 279 3.58 1.71 -30.31
N ASN A 280 4.80 1.41 -30.76
CA ASN A 280 5.33 0.05 -30.69
C ASN A 280 5.68 -0.31 -29.24
N LEU A 281 5.33 -1.51 -28.80
CA LEU A 281 5.75 -2.04 -27.51
C LEU A 281 7.29 -2.17 -27.45
N ILE A 282 7.88 -1.64 -26.38
CA ILE A 282 9.32 -1.75 -26.13
C ILE A 282 9.52 -2.47 -24.80
N CYS A 283 10.02 -3.70 -24.89
CA CYS A 283 10.44 -4.48 -23.74
C CYS A 283 11.90 -4.11 -23.39
N PRO A 284 12.28 -4.04 -22.10
CA PRO A 284 13.65 -3.75 -21.66
C PRO A 284 14.66 -4.85 -22.02
N GLY A 285 14.20 -5.99 -22.53
CA GLY A 285 15.02 -7.11 -23.02
C GLY A 285 15.54 -8.01 -21.91
N GLN A 286 15.90 -7.47 -20.74
CA GLN A 286 16.27 -8.22 -19.54
C GLN A 286 15.65 -7.60 -18.29
N LEU A 287 15.04 -8.43 -17.46
CA LEU A 287 14.52 -8.11 -16.15
C LEU A 287 15.21 -8.97 -15.09
N ASN A 288 15.45 -8.39 -13.92
CA ASN A 288 15.96 -9.13 -12.77
C ASN A 288 14.94 -8.99 -11.64
N VAL A 289 14.34 -10.10 -11.24
CA VAL A 289 13.35 -10.13 -10.17
C VAL A 289 13.87 -10.90 -8.97
N SER A 290 13.45 -10.45 -7.79
CA SER A 290 13.76 -11.15 -6.54
C SER A 290 12.51 -11.92 -6.14
N LEU A 291 12.67 -13.22 -5.92
CA LEU A 291 11.56 -14.06 -5.48
C LEU A 291 11.14 -13.70 -4.06
N GLN A 292 9.84 -13.82 -3.79
CA GLN A 292 9.21 -13.57 -2.50
C GLN A 292 9.20 -14.85 -1.64
N ASP A 293 8.46 -14.80 -0.53
CA ASP A 293 8.40 -15.88 0.48
C ASP A 293 7.76 -17.18 -0.03
N ASP A 294 6.96 -17.09 -1.09
CA ASP A 294 6.34 -18.23 -1.76
C ASP A 294 7.19 -18.77 -2.94
N CYS A 295 8.43 -18.29 -3.10
CA CYS A 295 9.31 -18.62 -4.22
C CYS A 295 8.73 -18.16 -5.58
N SER A 296 7.89 -17.12 -5.57
CA SER A 296 7.32 -16.49 -6.76
C SER A 296 7.69 -15.00 -6.88
N ALA A 297 7.60 -14.45 -8.09
CA ALA A 297 7.65 -13.02 -8.32
C ALA A 297 6.53 -12.62 -9.28
N ARG A 298 5.77 -11.59 -8.90
CA ARG A 298 4.71 -10.99 -9.73
C ARG A 298 5.32 -9.90 -10.60
N LEU A 299 4.99 -9.93 -11.89
CA LEU A 299 5.34 -8.90 -12.86
C LEU A 299 4.10 -8.10 -13.20
N ASN A 300 4.21 -6.77 -13.14
CA ASN A 300 3.20 -5.85 -13.66
C ASN A 300 3.63 -5.30 -15.02
N ALA A 301 2.67 -4.79 -15.80
CA ALA A 301 2.91 -4.24 -17.14
C ALA A 301 3.97 -3.13 -17.14
N ALA A 302 3.93 -2.23 -16.15
CA ALA A 302 4.92 -1.17 -15.96
C ALA A 302 6.37 -1.69 -15.85
N SER A 303 6.57 -2.89 -15.30
CA SER A 303 7.89 -3.50 -15.17
C SER A 303 8.42 -4.08 -16.49
N VAL A 304 7.53 -4.43 -17.43
CA VAL A 304 7.87 -5.20 -18.63
C VAL A 304 7.73 -4.39 -19.92
N VAL A 305 7.02 -3.26 -19.90
CA VAL A 305 6.86 -2.35 -21.03
C VAL A 305 7.31 -0.95 -20.64
N GLY A 306 8.26 -0.38 -21.38
CA GLY A 306 8.72 1.00 -21.19
C GLY A 306 8.12 1.93 -22.24
N GLY A 307 7.51 3.04 -21.79
CA GLY A 307 7.07 4.13 -22.66
C GLY A 307 5.83 3.85 -23.51
N TYR A 308 5.08 2.80 -23.21
CA TYR A 308 3.75 2.54 -23.79
C TYR A 308 2.71 2.88 -22.74
N ASP A 309 1.62 3.52 -23.14
CA ASP A 309 0.47 3.80 -22.28
C ASP A 309 -0.33 2.51 -22.05
N TRP A 310 0.23 1.64 -21.21
CA TRP A 310 -0.29 0.31 -20.96
C TRP A 310 -1.58 0.36 -20.15
N GLU A 311 -1.78 1.39 -19.33
CA GLU A 311 -3.00 1.61 -18.54
C GLU A 311 -4.21 1.83 -19.44
N TYR A 312 -4.03 2.62 -20.51
CA TYR A 312 -5.10 2.86 -21.46
C TYR A 312 -5.24 1.76 -22.51
N CYS A 313 -4.13 1.28 -23.07
CA CYS A 313 -4.16 0.42 -24.24
C CYS A 313 -4.24 -1.09 -23.93
N GLY A 314 -3.95 -1.47 -22.69
CA GLY A 314 -3.92 -2.85 -22.23
C GLY A 314 -2.81 -3.69 -22.86
N VAL A 315 -2.27 -4.64 -22.10
CA VAL A 315 -1.31 -5.64 -22.61
C VAL A 315 -1.53 -7.00 -21.96
N TYR A 316 -1.28 -8.07 -22.71
CA TYR A 316 -1.21 -9.43 -22.18
C TYR A 316 0.25 -9.91 -22.16
N MET A 317 0.64 -10.55 -21.06
CA MET A 317 1.97 -11.11 -20.87
C MET A 317 1.91 -12.63 -20.73
N THR A 318 2.83 -13.34 -21.38
CA THR A 318 3.02 -14.78 -21.25
C THR A 318 4.47 -15.13 -20.93
N ILE A 319 4.70 -16.22 -20.19
CA ILE A 319 6.05 -16.70 -19.81
C ILE A 319 6.25 -18.10 -20.41
N GLU A 320 7.05 -18.22 -21.47
CA GLU A 320 7.13 -19.44 -22.30
C GLU A 320 7.67 -20.69 -21.59
N ASP A 321 8.42 -20.52 -20.48
CA ASP A 321 8.98 -21.61 -19.66
C ASP A 321 8.44 -21.58 -18.21
N GLY A 322 7.41 -20.78 -17.96
CA GLY A 322 6.73 -20.70 -16.68
C GLY A 322 5.73 -21.84 -16.51
N VAL A 323 5.39 -22.15 -15.26
CA VAL A 323 4.10 -22.79 -15.02
C VAL A 323 3.09 -21.67 -15.21
N ASP A 324 2.43 -21.64 -16.36
CA ASP A 324 1.19 -20.87 -16.48
C ASP A 324 0.24 -21.53 -15.46
N GLU A 325 0.19 -21.00 -14.24
CA GLU A 325 -0.93 -21.31 -13.37
C GLU A 325 -2.16 -20.80 -14.11
N GLU A 326 -2.85 -21.71 -14.79
CA GLU A 326 -4.22 -21.48 -15.24
C GLU A 326 -4.92 -20.83 -14.06
N ALA A 327 -5.41 -19.59 -14.26
CA ALA A 327 -6.15 -18.88 -13.22
C ALA A 327 -7.15 -19.86 -12.60
N PRO A 328 -7.30 -19.94 -11.25
CA PRO A 328 -7.93 -21.09 -10.57
C PRO A 328 -9.40 -21.42 -10.95
N ASN A 329 -9.99 -20.73 -11.92
CA ASN A 329 -11.27 -21.04 -12.52
C ASN A 329 -11.11 -21.10 -14.05
N GLY A 330 -11.13 -22.30 -14.62
CA GLY A 330 -11.08 -22.56 -16.07
C GLY A 330 -12.34 -22.14 -16.84
N ASP A 331 -12.88 -20.96 -16.58
CA ASP A 331 -13.81 -20.25 -17.47
C ASP A 331 -13.00 -19.21 -18.26
N ASP A 332 -12.34 -19.70 -19.31
CA ASP A 332 -11.51 -18.95 -20.26
C ASP A 332 -12.32 -17.92 -21.10
N ASP A 333 -13.61 -17.75 -20.82
CA ASP A 333 -14.50 -16.76 -21.44
C ASP A 333 -14.78 -15.54 -20.54
N ASP A 334 -14.44 -15.56 -19.23
CA ASP A 334 -14.74 -14.43 -18.32
C ASP A 334 -13.62 -13.36 -18.30
N LEU A 335 -12.39 -13.73 -18.68
CA LEU A 335 -11.22 -12.84 -18.76
C LEU A 335 -11.26 -11.81 -19.90
N LYS A 336 -12.35 -11.77 -20.68
CA LYS A 336 -12.51 -10.82 -21.79
C LYS A 336 -13.63 -9.80 -21.57
N ASN A 337 -14.40 -9.87 -20.49
CA ASN A 337 -15.63 -9.07 -20.38
C ASN A 337 -16.14 -8.76 -18.96
N ASP A 338 -15.40 -9.06 -17.89
CA ASP A 338 -15.89 -8.76 -16.52
C ASP A 338 -15.94 -7.25 -16.19
N GLY A 339 -15.38 -6.40 -17.05
CA GLY A 339 -15.42 -4.95 -16.85
C GLY A 339 -14.58 -4.49 -15.65
N ASP A 340 -13.74 -5.37 -15.11
CA ASP A 340 -12.69 -4.95 -14.19
C ASP A 340 -11.60 -4.29 -15.02
N SER A 341 -11.50 -2.97 -14.88
CA SER A 341 -10.48 -2.15 -15.52
C SER A 341 -9.07 -2.46 -15.02
N ASP A 342 -8.90 -3.39 -14.08
CA ASP A 342 -7.61 -3.87 -13.61
C ASP A 342 -7.01 -5.00 -14.49
N GLY A 343 -7.67 -5.34 -15.62
CA GLY A 343 -7.46 -6.43 -16.60
C GLY A 343 -6.05 -6.78 -17.09
N PHE A 344 -5.09 -6.83 -16.17
CA PHE A 344 -3.73 -7.28 -16.35
C PHE A 344 -3.61 -8.70 -15.84
N ASN A 345 -3.28 -9.60 -16.74
CA ASN A 345 -2.73 -10.89 -16.38
C ASN A 345 -1.39 -10.64 -15.68
N GLN A 346 -1.41 -10.59 -14.34
CA GLN A 346 -0.20 -10.59 -13.53
C GLN A 346 0.55 -11.88 -13.82
N ALA A 347 1.62 -11.81 -14.61
CA ALA A 347 2.42 -13.01 -14.86
C ALA A 347 3.24 -13.31 -13.60
N VAL A 348 3.18 -14.56 -13.17
CA VAL A 348 3.88 -15.05 -11.98
C VAL A 348 5.05 -15.92 -12.45
N VAL A 349 6.26 -15.55 -12.03
CA VAL A 349 7.44 -16.39 -12.23
C VAL A 349 7.65 -17.21 -10.96
N THR A 350 7.63 -18.54 -11.07
CA THR A 350 7.84 -19.45 -9.94
C THR A 350 9.19 -20.17 -10.06
N GLY A 351 9.99 -20.09 -9.00
CA GLY A 351 11.32 -20.67 -8.94
C GLY A 351 12.42 -19.78 -9.51
N CYS A 352 13.66 -20.21 -9.28
CA CYS A 352 14.85 -19.52 -9.75
C CYS A 352 15.23 -19.99 -11.16
N GLY A 353 15.69 -19.06 -11.98
CA GLY A 353 16.08 -19.39 -13.34
C GLY A 353 16.09 -18.20 -14.28
N THR A 354 16.19 -18.51 -15.57
CA THR A 354 15.98 -17.54 -16.64
C THR A 354 14.78 -17.96 -17.46
N TYR A 355 13.81 -17.07 -17.58
CA TYR A 355 12.52 -17.31 -18.24
C TYR A 355 12.38 -16.33 -19.40
N LYS A 356 11.79 -16.76 -20.52
CA LYS A 356 11.44 -15.86 -21.61
C LYS A 356 10.02 -15.34 -21.40
N TYR A 357 9.83 -14.03 -21.53
CA TYR A 357 8.50 -13.41 -21.52
C TYR A 357 8.18 -12.74 -22.85
N VAL A 358 6.89 -12.73 -23.19
CA VAL A 358 6.34 -12.08 -24.38
C VAL A 358 5.19 -11.19 -23.93
N VAL A 359 5.17 -9.95 -24.42
CA VAL A 359 4.10 -8.98 -24.19
C VAL A 359 3.43 -8.68 -25.53
N THR A 360 2.10 -8.72 -25.55
CA THR A 360 1.27 -8.48 -26.73
C THR A 360 0.24 -7.39 -26.41
N SER A 361 0.13 -6.40 -27.29
CA SER A 361 -0.89 -5.35 -27.16
C SER A 361 -2.29 -5.94 -27.39
N VAL A 362 -3.27 -5.50 -26.59
CA VAL A 362 -4.67 -5.90 -26.78
C VAL A 362 -5.24 -5.28 -28.06
N SER A 363 -4.87 -4.04 -28.37
CA SER A 363 -5.38 -3.28 -29.51
C SER A 363 -4.79 -3.72 -30.85
N ASP A 364 -3.53 -4.17 -30.87
CA ASP A 364 -2.86 -4.73 -32.05
C ASP A 364 -2.08 -6.01 -31.70
N PRO A 365 -2.60 -7.21 -32.03
CA PRO A 365 -1.92 -8.46 -31.74
C PRO A 365 -0.62 -8.66 -32.52
N ASN A 366 -0.31 -7.81 -33.51
CA ASN A 366 0.99 -7.82 -34.20
C ASN A 366 2.03 -6.96 -33.49
N ASN A 367 1.60 -6.05 -32.61
CA ASN A 367 2.47 -5.25 -31.78
C ASN A 367 2.87 -6.09 -30.56
N THR A 368 4.05 -6.71 -30.66
CA THR A 368 4.59 -7.62 -29.64
C THR A 368 6.03 -7.26 -29.32
N CYS A 369 6.42 -7.42 -28.07
CA CYS A 369 7.81 -7.38 -27.65
C CYS A 369 8.14 -8.57 -26.74
N TRP A 370 9.43 -8.86 -26.56
CA TRP A 370 9.87 -9.97 -25.72
C TRP A 370 11.16 -9.63 -24.99
N GLY A 371 11.45 -10.39 -23.94
CA GLY A 371 12.69 -10.31 -23.19
C GLY A 371 12.93 -11.55 -22.33
N TYR A 372 13.91 -11.44 -21.43
CA TYR A 372 14.21 -12.47 -20.45
C TYR A 372 14.03 -11.94 -19.03
N ILE A 373 13.57 -12.79 -18.12
CA ILE A 373 13.54 -12.56 -16.69
C ILE A 373 14.58 -13.48 -16.06
N THR A 374 15.48 -12.92 -15.26
CA THR A 374 16.31 -13.67 -14.34
C THR A 374 15.69 -13.56 -12.96
N ALA A 375 15.10 -14.65 -12.50
CA ALA A 375 14.49 -14.74 -11.17
C ALA A 375 15.49 -15.35 -10.20
N GLU A 376 15.72 -14.63 -9.10
CA GLU A 376 16.76 -14.96 -8.15
C GLU A 376 16.18 -14.97 -6.74
N ASP A 377 16.53 -16.00 -5.98
CA ASP A 377 16.44 -15.91 -4.53
C ASP A 377 17.59 -15.06 -3.98
N LYS A 378 17.26 -14.17 -3.05
CA LYS A 378 18.22 -13.28 -2.38
C LYS A 378 18.27 -13.50 -0.87
N LYS A 379 17.44 -14.39 -0.35
CA LYS A 379 17.47 -14.79 1.05
C LYS A 379 18.27 -16.10 1.13
N ALA A 380 19.06 -16.21 2.18
CA ALA A 380 19.85 -17.40 2.43
C ALA A 380 19.09 -18.28 3.44
N PRO A 381 19.34 -19.60 3.46
CA PRO A 381 18.72 -20.49 4.42
C PRO A 381 18.97 -20.03 5.86
N VAL A 382 17.96 -20.15 6.72
CA VAL A 382 18.00 -19.77 8.13
C VAL A 382 18.02 -21.04 8.99
N LEU A 383 18.87 -21.07 10.02
CA LEU A 383 18.93 -22.19 10.95
C LEU A 383 17.68 -22.21 11.85
N GLU A 384 16.89 -23.26 11.77
CA GLU A 384 15.68 -23.43 12.58
C GLU A 384 15.92 -24.34 13.79
N TYR A 385 16.62 -25.45 13.57
CA TYR A 385 16.94 -26.40 14.62
C TYR A 385 18.40 -26.85 14.54
N CYS A 386 19.07 -26.82 15.68
CA CYS A 386 20.42 -27.37 15.85
C CYS A 386 20.38 -28.46 16.93
N PRO A 387 20.78 -29.71 16.60
CA PRO A 387 20.86 -30.78 17.58
C PRO A 387 21.71 -30.42 18.79
N SER A 388 21.22 -30.73 19.98
CA SER A 388 21.95 -30.50 21.22
C SER A 388 23.13 -31.48 21.37
N THR A 389 24.04 -31.14 22.29
CA THR A 389 25.13 -32.04 22.69
C THR A 389 24.58 -33.39 23.15
N VAL A 390 25.17 -34.47 22.64
CA VAL A 390 24.82 -35.85 23.02
C VAL A 390 26.02 -36.55 23.64
N SER A 391 25.80 -37.34 24.70
CA SER A 391 26.86 -38.12 25.35
C SER A 391 26.55 -39.62 25.41
N GLY A 392 25.47 -40.03 24.75
CA GLY A 392 24.94 -41.37 24.80
C GLY A 392 23.64 -41.45 24.02
N TRP A 393 23.05 -42.63 23.99
CA TRP A 393 21.82 -42.91 23.27
C TRP A 393 20.94 -43.91 24.02
N SER A 394 19.63 -43.82 23.79
CA SER A 394 18.68 -44.74 24.39
C SER A 394 18.47 -45.96 23.49
N THR A 395 18.90 -47.12 23.97
CA THR A 395 18.63 -48.41 23.32
C THR A 395 17.31 -48.98 23.83
N TYR A 396 16.58 -49.69 22.96
CA TYR A 396 15.29 -50.28 23.31
C TYR A 396 15.39 -51.28 24.48
N ASP A 397 16.46 -52.08 24.52
CA ASP A 397 16.62 -53.17 25.48
C ASP A 397 17.34 -52.77 26.78
N TYR A 398 18.20 -51.74 26.74
CA TYR A 398 19.08 -51.40 27.87
C TYR A 398 18.95 -49.96 28.37
N GLY A 399 18.03 -49.17 27.80
CA GLY A 399 17.88 -47.77 28.15
C GLY A 399 19.05 -46.91 27.68
N PHE A 400 19.27 -45.78 28.35
CA PHE A 400 20.33 -44.84 28.03
C PHE A 400 21.71 -45.45 28.30
N GLN A 401 22.57 -45.43 27.28
CA GLN A 401 23.97 -45.85 27.35
C GLN A 401 24.86 -44.67 26.97
N ASP A 402 25.84 -44.38 27.82
CA ASP A 402 26.90 -43.43 27.49
C ASP A 402 27.74 -43.94 26.32
N PHE A 403 28.20 -43.03 25.47
CA PHE A 403 29.23 -43.36 24.49
C PHE A 403 30.56 -43.60 25.20
N VAL A 404 31.23 -44.69 24.85
CA VAL A 404 32.55 -45.04 25.41
C VAL A 404 33.63 -45.02 24.33
N CYS A 405 34.92 -45.05 24.71
CA CYS A 405 36.03 -44.91 23.76
C CYS A 405 35.95 -45.85 22.54
N ASP A 406 35.40 -47.05 22.69
CA ASP A 406 35.25 -48.04 21.62
C ASP A 406 34.15 -47.66 20.59
N ASP A 407 33.36 -46.60 20.83
CA ASP A 407 32.29 -46.15 19.95
C ASP A 407 32.72 -45.06 18.96
N ILE A 408 33.91 -44.48 19.10
CA ILE A 408 34.37 -43.34 18.29
C ILE A 408 34.27 -43.61 16.78
N GLU A 409 34.72 -44.79 16.32
CA GLU A 409 34.71 -45.17 14.91
C GLU A 409 33.28 -45.37 14.36
N LYS A 410 32.31 -45.64 15.23
CA LYS A 410 30.89 -45.77 14.84
C LYS A 410 30.21 -44.42 14.72
N LEU A 411 30.64 -43.45 15.52
CA LEU A 411 30.06 -42.11 15.64
C LEU A 411 30.64 -41.12 14.63
N LEU A 412 31.90 -41.32 14.22
CA LEU A 412 32.60 -40.46 13.26
C LEU A 412 32.09 -40.70 11.83
N LEU A 413 31.86 -39.60 11.10
CA LEU A 413 31.57 -39.65 9.67
C LEU A 413 32.83 -39.98 8.86
N ASP A 414 32.71 -40.85 7.85
CA ASP A 414 33.78 -41.16 6.90
C ASP A 414 33.90 -40.05 5.82
N GLY A 415 34.30 -38.86 6.26
CA GLY A 415 34.38 -37.64 5.44
C GLY A 415 33.09 -36.81 5.41
N PRO A 416 33.07 -35.72 4.61
CA PRO A 416 31.91 -34.86 4.49
C PRO A 416 30.67 -35.61 3.98
N VAL A 417 29.55 -35.39 4.64
CA VAL A 417 28.25 -35.98 4.29
C VAL A 417 27.29 -34.86 3.88
N THR A 418 26.37 -35.16 2.97
CA THR A 418 25.32 -34.20 2.58
C THR A 418 23.94 -34.79 2.76
N TYR A 419 22.95 -33.94 3.02
CA TYR A 419 21.53 -34.26 2.90
C TYR A 419 20.75 -33.05 2.37
N LYS A 420 19.51 -33.28 1.96
CA LYS A 420 18.63 -32.21 1.47
C LYS A 420 17.41 -32.02 2.34
N LEU A 421 17.03 -30.77 2.53
CA LEU A 421 15.77 -30.35 3.10
C LEU A 421 14.92 -29.71 2.00
N ASP A 422 13.59 -29.79 2.11
CA ASP A 422 12.72 -28.89 1.36
C ASP A 422 12.77 -27.47 1.98
N LYS A 423 12.07 -26.52 1.37
CA LYS A 423 12.05 -25.12 1.83
C LYS A 423 11.54 -24.96 3.27
N ASP A 424 10.66 -25.84 3.71
CA ASP A 424 10.05 -25.84 5.04
C ASP A 424 10.93 -26.60 6.07
N GLY A 425 12.14 -27.03 5.67
CA GLY A 425 13.10 -27.68 6.54
C GLY A 425 12.86 -29.18 6.74
N ASN A 426 11.94 -29.79 6.00
CA ASN A 426 11.69 -31.22 6.09
C ASN A 426 12.78 -32.00 5.35
N LEU A 427 13.29 -33.05 5.98
CA LEU A 427 14.27 -33.95 5.36
C LEU A 427 13.66 -34.65 4.14
N ILE A 428 14.26 -34.45 2.98
CA ILE A 428 13.90 -35.19 1.76
C ILE A 428 14.41 -36.62 1.91
N GLU A 429 13.49 -37.58 2.09
CA GLU A 429 13.83 -38.97 2.38
C GLU A 429 14.73 -39.56 1.27
N GLY A 430 15.84 -40.16 1.69
CA GLY A 430 16.83 -40.75 0.78
C GLY A 430 17.90 -39.78 0.27
N SER A 431 17.88 -38.51 0.68
CA SER A 431 18.90 -37.53 0.30
C SER A 431 20.22 -37.63 1.06
N ILE A 432 20.24 -38.32 2.21
CA ILE A 432 21.46 -38.49 3.03
C ILE A 432 22.48 -39.34 2.28
N SER A 433 23.68 -38.79 2.06
CA SER A 433 24.66 -39.35 1.12
C SER A 433 25.25 -40.71 1.53
N THR A 434 25.19 -41.09 2.81
CA THR A 434 25.70 -42.38 3.30
C THR A 434 24.72 -43.11 4.22
N HIS A 435 24.76 -44.44 4.20
CA HIS A 435 23.91 -45.27 5.05
C HIS A 435 24.26 -45.10 6.55
N GLN A 436 25.54 -44.95 6.87
CA GLN A 436 26.00 -44.71 8.25
C GLN A 436 25.45 -43.39 8.78
N ALA A 437 25.58 -42.30 8.02
CA ALA A 437 25.06 -41.00 8.45
C ALA A 437 23.54 -41.00 8.60
N LYS A 438 22.82 -41.66 7.67
CA LYS A 438 21.37 -41.82 7.77
C LYS A 438 20.97 -42.46 9.10
N TRP A 439 21.68 -43.52 9.50
CA TRP A 439 21.41 -44.19 10.75
C TRP A 439 21.79 -43.32 11.96
N LEU A 440 22.96 -42.67 11.93
CA LEU A 440 23.41 -41.79 13.01
C LEU A 440 22.45 -40.62 13.25
N PHE A 441 22.09 -39.90 12.19
CA PHE A 441 21.20 -38.75 12.28
C PHE A 441 19.80 -39.14 12.76
N LYS A 442 19.28 -40.30 12.31
CA LYS A 442 17.93 -40.73 12.67
C LYS A 442 17.82 -41.27 14.10
N TYR A 443 18.83 -41.98 14.58
CA TYR A 443 18.70 -42.78 15.80
C TYR A 443 19.63 -42.35 16.94
N VAL A 444 20.64 -41.53 16.67
CA VAL A 444 21.73 -41.26 17.62
C VAL A 444 21.91 -39.77 17.87
N THR A 445 22.24 -39.02 16.82
CA THR A 445 22.74 -37.64 16.97
C THR A 445 21.72 -36.59 16.54
N GLY A 446 20.71 -36.92 15.75
CA GLY A 446 19.89 -35.90 15.10
C GLY A 446 20.61 -35.26 13.90
N TYR A 447 19.91 -34.34 13.23
CA TYR A 447 20.40 -33.51 12.13
C TYR A 447 19.90 -32.07 12.31
N ALA A 448 20.59 -31.10 11.69
CA ALA A 448 20.18 -29.71 11.71
C ALA A 448 19.07 -29.42 10.69
N GLU A 449 18.11 -28.60 11.05
CA GLU A 449 17.03 -28.15 10.17
C GLU A 449 17.27 -26.69 9.83
N PHE A 450 17.18 -26.39 8.54
CA PHE A 450 17.26 -25.07 7.98
C PHE A 450 16.01 -24.84 7.16
N THR A 451 15.45 -23.64 7.20
CA THR A 451 14.35 -23.21 6.35
C THR A 451 14.81 -22.18 5.35
N ASP A 452 14.07 -22.07 4.25
CA ASP A 452 14.34 -21.10 3.20
C ASP A 452 13.03 -20.65 2.54
N ASN A 453 13.03 -19.52 1.86
CA ASN A 453 11.85 -19.08 1.10
C ASN A 453 11.73 -19.81 -0.25
N CYS A 454 12.82 -20.33 -0.81
CA CYS A 454 12.79 -20.87 -2.16
C CYS A 454 13.71 -22.09 -2.38
N GLY A 455 13.10 -23.16 -2.89
CA GLY A 455 13.82 -24.36 -3.34
C GLY A 455 14.31 -25.29 -2.23
N ASP A 456 15.02 -26.34 -2.64
CA ASP A 456 15.65 -27.29 -1.73
C ASP A 456 16.91 -26.71 -1.10
N ILE A 457 17.20 -27.11 0.14
CA ILE A 457 18.40 -26.73 0.87
C ILE A 457 19.35 -27.93 0.90
N THR A 458 20.61 -27.74 0.53
CA THR A 458 21.66 -28.76 0.69
C THR A 458 22.46 -28.48 1.95
N VAL A 459 22.46 -29.43 2.89
CA VAL A 459 23.25 -29.35 4.13
C VAL A 459 24.48 -30.22 4.00
N THR A 460 25.66 -29.66 4.29
CA THR A 460 26.95 -30.36 4.39
C THR A 460 27.36 -30.51 5.85
N VAL A 461 27.79 -31.70 6.22
CA VAL A 461 28.15 -32.11 7.58
C VAL A 461 29.60 -32.58 7.63
N GLU A 462 30.37 -32.03 8.56
CA GLU A 462 31.79 -32.36 8.77
C GLU A 462 32.07 -32.58 10.27
N ASP A 463 32.93 -33.56 10.58
CA ASP A 463 33.34 -33.87 11.95
C ASP A 463 34.78 -33.40 12.23
N VAL A 464 35.01 -32.89 13.44
CA VAL A 464 36.34 -32.62 13.99
C VAL A 464 36.47 -33.32 15.34
N VAL A 465 37.53 -34.12 15.50
CA VAL A 465 37.77 -34.87 16.75
C VAL A 465 38.74 -34.12 17.64
N ASN A 466 38.38 -33.97 18.92
CA ASN A 466 39.21 -33.42 19.98
C ASN A 466 39.42 -34.46 21.08
N TYR A 467 40.67 -34.87 21.30
CA TYR A 467 41.06 -35.87 22.30
C TYR A 467 41.38 -35.28 23.68
N GLY A 468 41.12 -33.99 23.92
CA GLY A 468 41.52 -33.32 25.15
C GLY A 468 43.02 -33.06 25.25
N TYR A 469 43.51 -32.78 26.46
CA TYR A 469 44.93 -32.55 26.74
C TYR A 469 45.68 -33.87 26.93
N ASP A 470 45.08 -34.81 27.66
CA ASP A 470 45.59 -36.16 27.87
C ASP A 470 44.67 -37.17 27.17
N LYS A 471 45.10 -37.65 25.99
CA LYS A 471 44.38 -38.63 25.18
C LYS A 471 44.06 -39.92 25.94
N ASP A 472 44.85 -40.24 26.97
CA ASP A 472 44.63 -41.43 27.77
C ASP A 472 43.73 -41.16 28.98
N CYS A 473 43.36 -39.92 29.32
CA CYS A 473 42.61 -39.59 30.55
C CYS A 473 41.38 -38.69 30.36
N ASP A 474 41.28 -37.94 29.27
CA ASP A 474 40.19 -36.99 29.02
C ASP A 474 39.06 -37.61 28.18
N ASP A 475 37.86 -37.02 28.26
CA ASP A 475 36.74 -37.34 27.36
C ASP A 475 37.09 -36.93 25.92
N VAL A 476 36.62 -37.71 24.94
CA VAL A 476 36.79 -37.38 23.52
C VAL A 476 35.54 -36.65 23.03
N VAL A 477 35.71 -35.53 22.35
CA VAL A 477 34.60 -34.76 21.77
C VAL A 477 34.71 -34.77 20.25
N ILE A 478 33.65 -35.23 19.58
CA ILE A 478 33.47 -35.00 18.15
C ILE A 478 32.61 -33.75 18.00
N THR A 479 33.18 -32.66 17.49
CA THR A 479 32.42 -31.47 17.11
C THR A 479 31.97 -31.63 15.66
N ARG A 480 30.67 -31.82 15.48
CA ARG A 480 30.01 -31.94 14.19
C ARG A 480 29.48 -30.57 13.75
N LYS A 481 29.84 -30.17 12.54
CA LYS A 481 29.49 -28.89 11.93
C LYS A 481 28.50 -29.10 10.79
N PHE A 482 27.41 -28.34 10.79
CA PHE A 482 26.40 -28.32 9.73
C PHE A 482 26.41 -26.96 9.03
N THR A 483 26.45 -26.97 7.71
CA THR A 483 26.40 -25.78 6.85
C THR A 483 25.35 -25.97 5.76
N ALA A 484 24.51 -24.96 5.54
CA ALA A 484 23.42 -25.03 4.57
C ALA A 484 23.64 -24.09 3.39
N VAL A 485 23.20 -24.53 2.21
CA VAL A 485 23.30 -23.81 0.94
C VAL A 485 21.99 -24.00 0.17
N ASP A 486 21.39 -22.93 -0.33
CA ASP A 486 20.18 -23.02 -1.16
C ASP A 486 20.47 -23.65 -2.55
N ALA A 487 19.44 -24.13 -3.24
CA ALA A 487 19.55 -24.66 -4.60
C ALA A 487 19.55 -23.59 -5.71
N CYS A 488 19.06 -22.39 -5.41
CA CYS A 488 18.76 -21.33 -6.37
C CYS A 488 19.98 -20.54 -6.84
N LYS A 489 20.85 -20.17 -5.90
CA LYS A 489 22.08 -19.42 -6.11
C LYS A 489 23.27 -19.96 -5.34
N GLY A 490 23.05 -20.97 -4.51
CA GLY A 490 24.04 -21.45 -3.59
C GLY A 490 24.37 -20.42 -2.52
N LEU A 491 23.42 -19.58 -2.08
CA LEU A 491 23.67 -18.70 -0.95
C LEU A 491 23.90 -19.58 0.27
N THR A 492 25.04 -19.37 0.91
CA THR A 492 25.39 -20.08 2.12
C THR A 492 24.70 -19.41 3.29
N SER A 493 24.06 -20.21 4.14
CA SER A 493 23.49 -19.73 5.40
C SER A 493 24.56 -18.99 6.21
N PRO A 494 24.26 -17.80 6.74
CA PRO A 494 25.17 -17.12 7.67
C PRO A 494 25.30 -17.90 8.99
N ASP A 495 24.32 -18.73 9.31
CA ASP A 495 24.28 -19.53 10.52
C ASP A 495 24.98 -20.88 10.31
N ILE A 496 25.75 -21.28 11.32
CA ILE A 496 26.45 -22.56 11.35
C ILE A 496 26.01 -23.28 12.61
N CYS A 497 25.46 -24.49 12.47
CA CYS A 497 25.12 -25.33 13.61
C CYS A 497 26.32 -26.18 14.00
N TYR A 498 26.61 -26.22 15.31
CA TYR A 498 27.63 -27.08 15.90
C TYR A 498 26.97 -28.00 16.93
N GLN A 499 27.26 -29.29 16.83
CA GLN A 499 26.87 -30.29 17.81
C GLN A 499 28.13 -30.94 18.37
N ASP A 500 28.21 -31.04 19.69
CA ASP A 500 29.23 -31.84 20.35
C ASP A 500 28.70 -33.25 20.67
N ILE A 501 29.48 -34.26 20.34
CA ILE A 501 29.26 -35.67 20.70
C ILE A 501 30.34 -36.05 21.69
N VAL A 502 29.96 -36.23 22.95
CA VAL A 502 30.87 -36.47 24.07
C VAL A 502 30.99 -37.97 24.32
N ILE A 503 32.20 -38.48 24.20
CA ILE A 503 32.56 -39.88 24.42
C ILE A 503 33.30 -39.95 25.75
N ARG A 504 32.69 -40.62 26.72
CA ARG A 504 33.27 -40.78 28.06
C ARG A 504 34.31 -41.89 28.06
N LYS A 505 35.29 -41.73 28.95
CA LYS A 505 36.33 -42.73 29.15
C LYS A 505 35.88 -43.92 30.00
#